data_AF-A0A7X7FNZ2-F1
#
_entry.id   AF-A0A7X7FNZ2-F1
#
_cell.length_a   1.000
_cell.length_b   1.000
_cell.length_c   1.000
_cell.angle_alpha   90.00
_cell.angle_beta   90.00
_cell.angle_gamma   90.00
#
_symmetry.space_group_name_H-M   'P 1'
#
loop_
_entity.id
_entity.type
_entity.pdbx_description
1 polymer ?
#
loop_
_entity_poly.entity_id
_entity_poly.type
_entity_poly.pdbx_seq_one_letter_code
_entity_poly.pdbx_strand_id
1 'polypeptide(L)'
;FGHQSSLTVVNTIVVFNECGIYVHDVSTVTLRYNCVYGNADYNYSGVTDPTGTDGNISADPKLADTAYGDMHLQPDSPCKDAGDDSVVVPGWLDIDGQARIQDDHVDIGADESDGTVWPEWPYAIVRVATDGDDANDGSSWALAKRTVQAGIDAAFLLGGEVWVQAGTYNERITLRPYAYLYGGFAGMETERSSRDWIANVTIPDGQQGGSVVTVMAGHQVSRIDGFTIRKGSGILPSYPPYGARRGGGVYCYGSSTTIANNRITDNSAEFGGGICCISSFPTIANNTITANAARISGGGIYCSSGSVMITNNTIIANGADIAGGIHCEFHTFATIANTIIAFNSSGIYTGSTGTVTLRHNCVYGNAEYDGLVPDPTGSDGNISTDPLFLHPPSPGPDGQWGTADDDCGDLRLSNGSPCIDAGDNAAVPADTPDLDGDGDTTEPLPFDLLGGLRFFDDPFAIDTGLGTPPIVDMGAYEHVPMPAVLESSLPASGKSLWRNQRNIIRLTFDW
;
A
#
# COMPACT_ATOMS: atom_id res chain seq x y z
N PHE A 1 18.14 31.48 31.25
CA PHE A 1 18.39 32.25 30.03
C PHE A 1 17.49 31.68 28.95
N GLY A 2 16.31 32.29 28.76
CA GLY A 2 15.40 31.90 27.68
C GLY A 2 15.93 32.49 26.38
N HIS A 3 16.41 31.65 25.47
CA HIS A 3 16.68 32.09 24.11
C HIS A 3 15.33 32.41 23.48
N GLN A 4 15.03 33.69 23.26
CA GLN A 4 13.94 34.08 22.38
C GLN A 4 14.40 33.83 20.95
N SER A 5 14.08 32.66 20.41
CA SER A 5 14.27 32.35 19.00
C SER A 5 13.13 33.01 18.22
N SER A 6 13.43 34.01 17.39
CA SER A 6 12.48 34.49 16.39
C SER A 6 12.59 33.63 15.13
N LEU A 7 11.49 33.04 14.69
CA LEU A 7 11.41 32.27 13.45
C LEU A 7 10.67 33.11 12.40
N THR A 8 11.22 33.21 11.19
CA THR A 8 10.51 33.74 10.01
C THR A 8 10.33 32.63 9.00
N VAL A 9 9.10 32.45 8.51
CA VAL A 9 8.76 31.56 7.39
C VAL A 9 8.22 32.45 6.27
N VAL A 10 8.85 32.36 5.10
CA VAL A 10 8.58 33.24 3.95
C VAL A 10 8.80 32.49 2.64
N ASN A 11 8.03 32.82 1.60
CA ASN A 11 8.06 32.20 0.27
C ASN A 11 7.99 30.67 0.34
N THR A 12 7.21 30.14 1.27
CA THR A 12 7.14 28.69 1.55
C THR A 12 5.77 28.12 1.19
N ILE A 13 5.76 27.00 0.47
CA ILE A 13 4.57 26.16 0.28
C ILE A 13 4.58 25.07 1.36
N VAL A 14 3.49 24.95 2.13
CA VAL A 14 3.26 23.87 3.12
C VAL A 14 1.91 23.24 2.84
N VAL A 15 1.91 22.15 2.09
CA VAL A 15 0.68 21.49 1.61
C VAL A 15 0.74 19.98 1.75
N PHE A 16 -0.44 19.37 1.81
CA PHE A 16 -0.65 17.91 1.78
C PHE A 16 0.11 17.13 2.86
N ASN A 17 0.40 17.78 4.00
CA ASN A 17 0.89 17.11 5.19
C ASN A 17 -0.28 16.69 6.09
N GLU A 18 -0.02 15.81 7.06
CA GLU A 18 -0.97 15.57 8.15
C GLU A 18 -1.24 16.87 8.94
N CYS A 19 -0.18 17.63 9.24
CA CYS A 19 -0.25 18.91 9.94
C CYS A 19 0.59 19.95 9.18
N GLY A 20 0.08 21.17 9.06
CA GLY A 20 0.81 22.32 8.52
C GLY A 20 1.77 22.92 9.55
N ILE A 21 1.68 24.24 9.77
CA ILE A 21 2.59 24.96 10.67
C ILE A 21 2.07 24.91 12.11
N TYR A 22 2.81 24.21 12.98
CA TYR A 22 2.59 24.21 14.43
C TYR A 22 3.59 25.08 15.18
N VAL A 23 3.10 25.91 16.09
CA VAL A 23 3.89 26.87 16.87
C VAL A 23 3.74 26.55 18.35
N HIS A 24 4.72 25.85 18.94
CA HIS A 24 4.76 25.52 20.38
C HIS A 24 5.73 26.44 21.14
N ASP A 25 5.25 27.14 22.18
CA ASP A 25 6.06 27.89 23.15
C ASP A 25 7.22 28.76 22.59
N VAL A 26 7.09 29.31 21.37
CA VAL A 26 8.05 30.31 20.86
C VAL A 26 7.61 31.74 21.14
N SER A 27 8.59 32.56 21.50
CA SER A 27 8.52 34.01 21.46
C SER A 27 8.56 34.48 20.00
N THR A 28 7.43 34.96 19.46
CA THR A 28 7.26 35.62 18.15
C THR A 28 7.68 34.81 16.90
N VAL A 29 6.70 34.43 16.09
CA VAL A 29 6.88 33.91 14.72
C VAL A 29 6.39 34.96 13.70
N THR A 30 7.09 35.11 12.59
CA THR A 30 6.66 35.93 11.45
C THR A 30 6.35 35.02 10.27
N LEU A 31 5.10 35.04 9.82
CA LEU A 31 4.60 34.27 8.68
C LEU A 31 4.14 35.26 7.63
N ARG A 32 4.73 35.24 6.43
CA ARG A 32 4.40 36.14 5.32
C ARG A 32 4.73 35.50 3.98
N TYR A 33 3.96 35.77 2.93
CA TYR A 33 4.18 35.22 1.58
C TYR A 33 4.32 33.69 1.57
N ASN A 34 3.49 32.98 2.33
CA ASN A 34 3.46 31.52 2.36
C ASN A 34 2.13 31.01 1.77
N CYS A 35 2.18 29.84 1.14
CA CYS A 35 0.98 29.10 0.75
C CYS A 35 0.81 27.89 1.66
N VAL A 36 -0.18 27.93 2.56
CA VAL A 36 -0.44 26.81 3.48
C VAL A 36 -1.87 26.32 3.26
N TYR A 37 -2.00 25.15 2.65
CA TYR A 37 -3.25 24.64 2.08
C TYR A 37 -3.34 23.11 2.18
N GLY A 38 -4.56 22.58 2.31
CA GLY A 38 -4.81 21.15 2.13
C GLY A 38 -4.08 20.21 3.10
N ASN A 39 -3.66 20.68 4.27
CA ASN A 39 -3.12 19.80 5.32
C ASN A 39 -4.28 19.14 6.09
N ALA A 40 -4.17 17.85 6.40
CA ALA A 40 -5.30 17.01 6.81
C ALA A 40 -5.97 17.46 8.13
N ASP A 41 -5.18 17.67 9.19
CA ASP A 41 -5.70 18.04 10.51
C ASP A 41 -5.86 19.56 10.65
N TYR A 42 -4.84 20.32 10.25
CA TYR A 42 -4.84 21.78 10.29
C TYR A 42 -3.74 22.37 9.42
N ASN A 43 -4.00 23.57 8.87
CA ASN A 43 -2.97 24.39 8.22
C ASN A 43 -2.10 25.15 9.25
N TYR A 44 -2.73 25.66 10.32
CA TYR A 44 -2.04 26.40 11.37
C TYR A 44 -2.53 25.97 12.75
N SER A 45 -1.61 25.77 13.69
CA SER A 45 -1.93 25.51 15.10
C SER A 45 -0.92 26.18 16.03
N GLY A 46 -1.39 26.64 17.19
CA GLY A 46 -0.57 27.42 18.13
C GLY A 46 -0.29 28.87 17.70
N VAL A 47 -0.87 29.32 16.57
CA VAL A 47 -0.78 30.69 16.05
C VAL A 47 -2.13 31.10 15.44
N THR A 48 -2.41 32.40 15.38
CA THR A 48 -3.55 32.91 14.60
C THR A 48 -3.27 32.67 13.11
N ASP A 49 -4.25 32.08 12.41
CA ASP A 49 -4.18 31.86 10.96
C ASP A 49 -3.88 33.18 10.23
N PRO A 50 -2.73 33.30 9.55
CA PRO A 50 -2.32 34.53 8.87
C PRO A 50 -2.89 34.66 7.45
N THR A 51 -3.69 33.72 6.97
CA THR A 51 -4.24 33.72 5.60
C THR A 51 -4.87 35.07 5.25
N GLY A 52 -4.47 35.64 4.11
CA GLY A 52 -4.93 36.95 3.62
C GLY A 52 -4.20 38.14 4.25
N THR A 53 -3.23 37.92 5.12
CA THR A 53 -2.37 38.98 5.69
C THR A 53 -0.92 38.77 5.25
N ASP A 54 -0.18 39.86 5.03
CA ASP A 54 1.25 39.87 4.64
C ASP A 54 1.62 38.87 3.52
N GLY A 55 0.75 38.76 2.49
CA GLY A 55 0.98 37.87 1.34
C GLY A 55 0.75 36.37 1.61
N ASN A 56 0.34 35.96 2.82
CA ASN A 56 -0.01 34.55 3.06
C ASN A 56 -1.31 34.17 2.33
N ILE A 57 -1.31 33.03 1.68
CA ILE A 57 -2.44 32.47 0.94
C ILE A 57 -2.77 31.04 1.42
N SER A 58 -4.03 30.66 1.24
CA SER A 58 -4.54 29.30 1.46
C SER A 58 -5.38 28.92 0.26
N ALA A 59 -4.70 28.46 -0.77
CA ALA A 59 -5.28 28.00 -2.03
C ALA A 59 -4.44 26.83 -2.55
N ASP A 60 -5.04 25.99 -3.39
CA ASP A 60 -4.30 24.90 -4.03
C ASP A 60 -3.12 25.49 -4.82
N PRO A 61 -1.86 25.14 -4.48
CA PRO A 61 -0.69 25.64 -5.19
C PRO A 61 -0.60 25.13 -6.63
N LYS A 62 -1.43 24.15 -7.04
CA LYS A 62 -1.39 23.54 -8.38
C LYS A 62 0.03 23.07 -8.74
N LEU A 63 0.57 22.24 -7.87
CA LEU A 63 1.82 21.52 -8.13
C LEU A 63 1.56 20.49 -9.24
N ALA A 64 2.51 20.33 -10.15
CA ALA A 64 2.37 19.53 -11.35
C ALA A 64 1.94 18.08 -11.08
N ASP A 65 2.68 17.35 -10.24
CA ASP A 65 2.34 15.99 -9.90
C ASP A 65 3.02 15.55 -8.58
N THR A 66 2.32 15.78 -7.47
CA THR A 66 2.84 15.41 -6.15
C THR A 66 2.93 13.90 -5.95
N ALA A 67 2.20 13.09 -6.72
CA ALA A 67 2.22 11.63 -6.63
C ALA A 67 3.51 11.05 -7.24
N TYR A 68 4.02 11.65 -8.32
CA TYR A 68 5.29 11.26 -8.94
C TYR A 68 6.47 12.18 -8.60
N GLY A 69 6.26 13.17 -7.74
CA GLY A 69 7.33 13.99 -7.18
C GLY A 69 7.70 15.20 -8.03
N ASP A 70 6.89 15.53 -9.02
CA ASP A 70 6.99 16.78 -9.75
C ASP A 70 6.32 17.89 -8.95
N MET A 71 7.16 18.76 -8.39
CA MET A 71 6.75 19.86 -7.52
C MET A 71 6.83 21.22 -8.23
N HIS A 72 6.91 21.25 -9.57
CA HIS A 72 6.84 22.50 -10.33
C HIS A 72 5.44 23.10 -10.22
N LEU A 73 5.35 24.43 -10.32
CA LEU A 73 4.09 25.15 -10.33
C LEU A 73 3.49 25.15 -11.73
N GLN A 74 2.22 24.78 -11.83
CA GLN A 74 1.47 24.98 -13.07
C GLN A 74 1.35 26.48 -13.40
N PRO A 75 1.22 26.87 -14.69
CA PRO A 75 1.22 28.27 -15.09
C PRO A 75 0.09 29.13 -14.51
N ASP A 76 -0.99 28.49 -14.05
CA ASP A 76 -2.15 29.11 -13.44
C ASP A 76 -2.18 28.95 -11.91
N SER A 77 -1.04 28.60 -11.31
CA SER A 77 -0.85 28.52 -9.87
C SER A 77 -1.10 29.87 -9.17
N PRO A 78 -1.78 29.90 -8.02
CA PRO A 78 -1.86 31.10 -7.19
C PRO A 78 -0.54 31.46 -6.50
N CYS A 79 0.47 30.58 -6.55
CA CYS A 79 1.81 30.82 -5.99
C CYS A 79 2.75 31.55 -6.97
N LYS A 80 2.38 31.60 -8.25
CA LYS A 80 3.16 32.32 -9.27
C LYS A 80 3.10 33.83 -9.05
N ASP A 81 4.26 34.50 -9.13
CA ASP A 81 4.46 35.95 -8.91
C ASP A 81 3.89 36.46 -7.57
N ALA A 82 3.81 35.59 -6.56
CA ALA A 82 3.11 35.86 -5.30
C ALA A 82 4.04 35.97 -4.08
N GLY A 83 5.36 35.84 -4.26
CA GLY A 83 6.35 35.84 -3.19
C GLY A 83 6.96 37.22 -2.90
N ASP A 84 7.87 37.25 -1.93
CA ASP A 84 8.62 38.43 -1.53
C ASP A 84 10.05 38.44 -2.09
N ASP A 85 10.32 39.37 -3.01
CA ASP A 85 11.64 39.56 -3.61
C ASP A 85 12.71 39.96 -2.59
N SER A 86 12.33 40.59 -1.48
CA SER A 86 13.30 41.16 -0.54
C SER A 86 14.14 40.11 0.20
N VAL A 87 13.72 38.84 0.16
CA VAL A 87 14.45 37.70 0.72
C VAL A 87 15.22 36.90 -0.32
N VAL A 88 15.08 37.22 -1.62
CA VAL A 88 15.83 36.57 -2.69
C VAL A 88 17.26 37.09 -2.70
N VAL A 89 18.21 36.19 -2.51
CA VAL A 89 19.64 36.53 -2.56
C VAL A 89 20.11 36.51 -4.02
N PRO A 90 20.86 37.52 -4.49
CA PRO A 90 21.39 37.54 -5.85
C PRO A 90 22.17 36.26 -6.21
N GLY A 91 21.79 35.64 -7.33
CA GLY A 91 22.40 34.41 -7.83
C GLY A 91 21.82 33.12 -7.23
N TRP A 92 20.79 33.19 -6.38
CA TRP A 92 19.98 32.02 -6.10
C TRP A 92 19.27 31.54 -7.35
N LEU A 93 19.24 30.21 -7.48
CA LEU A 93 18.55 29.52 -8.56
C LEU A 93 17.37 28.75 -7.99
N ASP A 94 16.34 28.56 -8.79
CA ASP A 94 15.22 27.64 -8.51
C ASP A 94 15.63 26.17 -8.66
N ILE A 95 14.64 25.27 -8.61
CA ILE A 95 14.82 23.82 -8.76
C ILE A 95 15.34 23.40 -10.15
N ASP A 96 15.09 24.20 -11.18
CA ASP A 96 15.53 24.00 -12.56
C ASP A 96 16.89 24.64 -12.86
N GLY A 97 17.46 25.38 -11.91
CA GLY A 97 18.69 26.14 -12.09
C GLY A 97 18.49 27.47 -12.81
N GLN A 98 17.26 27.96 -12.91
CA GLN A 98 16.90 29.28 -13.46
C GLN A 98 16.91 30.34 -12.35
N ALA A 99 16.86 31.62 -12.71
CA ALA A 99 16.91 32.71 -11.73
C ALA A 99 15.63 32.75 -10.89
N ARG A 100 15.73 33.00 -9.58
CA ARG A 100 14.58 33.09 -8.66
C ARG A 100 13.61 34.27 -8.88
N ILE A 101 13.88 35.16 -9.84
CA ILE A 101 12.95 36.23 -10.24
C ILE A 101 13.06 36.30 -11.76
N GLN A 102 12.07 35.77 -12.47
CA GLN A 102 12.02 35.79 -13.93
C GLN A 102 11.02 36.80 -14.48
N ASP A 103 9.87 36.92 -13.82
CA ASP A 103 8.77 37.80 -14.21
C ASP A 103 8.71 39.02 -13.26
N ASP A 104 7.54 39.31 -12.66
CA ASP A 104 7.34 40.52 -11.85
C ASP A 104 7.83 40.32 -10.40
N HIS A 105 7.55 39.15 -9.81
CA HIS A 105 7.94 38.80 -8.44
C HIS A 105 8.38 37.33 -8.37
N VAL A 106 9.19 36.99 -7.37
CA VAL A 106 9.51 35.59 -7.06
C VAL A 106 8.26 34.78 -6.76
N ASP A 107 8.22 33.52 -7.19
CA ASP A 107 7.16 32.58 -6.84
C ASP A 107 7.26 32.13 -5.38
N ILE A 108 6.12 31.87 -4.75
CA ILE A 108 6.10 31.18 -3.45
C ILE A 108 6.49 29.71 -3.70
N GLY A 109 7.54 29.22 -3.04
CA GLY A 109 8.01 27.84 -3.20
C GLY A 109 9.41 27.74 -3.81
N ALA A 110 9.80 26.51 -4.17
CA ALA A 110 11.14 26.19 -4.67
C ALA A 110 11.29 26.34 -6.19
N ASP A 111 10.17 26.29 -6.91
CA ASP A 111 10.09 26.53 -8.34
C ASP A 111 9.87 28.01 -8.66
N GLU A 112 10.28 28.44 -9.85
CA GLU A 112 9.98 29.74 -10.44
C GLU A 112 9.41 29.48 -11.84
N SER A 113 8.08 29.42 -11.93
CA SER A 113 7.36 28.95 -13.11
C SER A 113 7.60 29.84 -14.33
N ASP A 114 8.29 29.29 -15.33
CA ASP A 114 8.51 29.91 -16.63
C ASP A 114 7.27 29.86 -17.55
N GLY A 115 6.14 29.37 -17.04
CA GLY A 115 4.90 29.16 -17.78
C GLY A 115 4.82 27.82 -18.52
N THR A 116 5.76 26.91 -18.28
CA THR A 116 5.67 25.52 -18.74
C THR A 116 4.46 24.81 -18.11
N VAL A 117 3.66 24.16 -18.95
CA VAL A 117 2.60 23.25 -18.50
C VAL A 117 3.21 21.88 -18.28
N TRP A 118 3.26 21.44 -17.03
CA TRP A 118 3.83 20.17 -16.65
C TRP A 118 2.76 19.05 -16.70
N PRO A 119 3.09 17.83 -17.15
CA PRO A 119 2.11 16.74 -17.30
C PRO A 119 1.71 16.10 -15.95
N GLU A 120 0.45 15.75 -15.76
CA GLU A 120 -0.05 15.09 -14.54
C GLU A 120 -0.06 13.54 -14.65
N TRP A 121 0.93 12.96 -15.33
CA TRP A 121 1.00 11.53 -15.66
C TRP A 121 2.38 10.97 -15.31
N PRO A 122 2.55 9.63 -15.15
CA PRO A 122 3.86 9.08 -14.84
C PRO A 122 4.92 9.52 -15.86
N TYR A 123 5.92 10.24 -15.38
CA TYR A 123 7.02 10.80 -16.19
C TYR A 123 7.91 9.70 -16.77
N ALA A 124 7.92 8.51 -16.16
CA ALA A 124 8.57 7.33 -16.68
C ALA A 124 7.70 6.07 -16.53
N ILE A 125 7.68 5.24 -17.56
CA ILE A 125 7.26 3.84 -17.45
C ILE A 125 8.47 2.98 -17.80
N VAL A 126 9.01 2.26 -16.80
CA VAL A 126 10.22 1.45 -16.92
C VAL A 126 9.84 -0.03 -16.92
N ARG A 127 10.17 -0.75 -17.98
CA ARG A 127 9.85 -2.17 -18.15
C ARG A 127 11.01 -3.05 -17.70
N VAL A 128 10.67 -4.11 -16.98
CA VAL A 128 11.62 -5.09 -16.45
C VAL A 128 11.22 -6.49 -16.93
N ALA A 129 12.19 -7.25 -17.42
CA ALA A 129 12.02 -8.60 -17.94
C ALA A 129 13.21 -9.48 -17.56
N THR A 130 12.98 -10.77 -17.26
CA THR A 130 14.07 -11.68 -16.85
C THR A 130 15.13 -11.91 -17.93
N ASP A 131 14.80 -11.67 -19.20
CA ASP A 131 15.68 -11.74 -20.36
C ASP A 131 16.14 -10.36 -20.86
N GLY A 132 15.84 -9.28 -20.12
CA GLY A 132 16.29 -7.92 -20.40
C GLY A 132 17.79 -7.68 -20.12
N ASP A 133 18.22 -6.42 -20.20
CA ASP A 133 19.58 -5.95 -19.89
C ASP A 133 19.53 -4.65 -19.09
N ASP A 134 20.23 -4.58 -17.96
CA ASP A 134 20.23 -3.37 -17.10
C ASP A 134 20.90 -2.16 -17.77
N ALA A 135 21.66 -2.38 -18.86
CA ALA A 135 22.17 -1.32 -19.71
C ALA A 135 21.08 -0.65 -20.56
N ASN A 136 19.92 -1.30 -20.76
CA ASN A 136 18.79 -0.70 -21.47
C ASN A 136 18.10 0.38 -20.62
N ASP A 137 17.37 1.29 -21.26
CA ASP A 137 16.64 2.36 -20.57
C ASP A 137 15.32 1.94 -19.93
N GLY A 138 14.72 0.82 -20.35
CA GLY A 138 13.42 0.34 -19.87
C GLY A 138 12.21 1.00 -20.57
N SER A 139 12.42 1.83 -21.59
CA SER A 139 11.37 2.61 -22.26
C SER A 139 10.36 1.76 -23.05
N SER A 140 10.71 0.50 -23.35
CA SER A 140 9.84 -0.47 -24.03
C SER A 140 10.20 -1.90 -23.59
N TRP A 141 9.34 -2.88 -23.90
CA TRP A 141 9.63 -4.28 -23.58
C TRP A 141 10.88 -4.80 -24.29
N ALA A 142 11.16 -4.32 -25.51
CA ALA A 142 12.39 -4.65 -26.25
C ALA A 142 13.65 -4.04 -25.63
N LEU A 143 13.50 -2.95 -24.87
CA LEU A 143 14.55 -2.27 -24.11
C LEU A 143 14.35 -2.49 -22.61
N ALA A 144 13.74 -3.60 -22.20
CA ALA A 144 13.50 -3.87 -20.80
C ALA A 144 14.81 -4.02 -20.03
N LYS A 145 14.80 -3.54 -18.79
CA LYS A 145 15.85 -3.82 -17.81
C LYS A 145 15.75 -5.27 -17.34
N ARG A 146 16.86 -5.81 -16.86
CA ARG A 146 16.92 -7.21 -16.41
C ARG A 146 16.46 -7.40 -14.99
N THR A 147 16.84 -6.45 -14.13
CA THR A 147 16.63 -6.52 -12.68
C THR A 147 15.55 -5.55 -12.22
N VAL A 148 14.80 -5.95 -11.21
CA VAL A 148 13.74 -5.10 -10.63
C VAL A 148 14.36 -3.87 -9.97
N GLN A 149 15.50 -4.02 -9.29
CA GLN A 149 16.17 -2.87 -8.68
C GLN A 149 16.62 -1.83 -9.72
N ALA A 150 17.16 -2.25 -10.87
CA ALA A 150 17.53 -1.29 -11.93
C ALA A 150 16.29 -0.59 -12.52
N GLY A 151 15.14 -1.28 -12.55
CA GLY A 151 13.83 -0.69 -12.87
C GLY A 151 13.48 0.45 -11.92
N ILE A 152 13.48 0.17 -10.62
CA ILE A 152 13.20 1.13 -9.55
C ILE A 152 14.16 2.31 -9.61
N ASP A 153 15.46 2.06 -9.77
CA ASP A 153 16.48 3.10 -9.79
C ASP A 153 16.31 4.06 -10.98
N ALA A 154 15.79 3.59 -12.12
CA ALA A 154 15.50 4.46 -13.27
C ALA A 154 14.17 5.22 -13.13
N ALA A 155 13.11 4.57 -12.64
CA ALA A 155 11.82 5.23 -12.42
C ALA A 155 11.94 6.34 -11.36
N PHE A 156 12.68 6.08 -10.28
CA PHE A 156 12.93 7.05 -9.20
C PHE A 156 13.49 8.39 -9.67
N LEU A 157 14.32 8.42 -10.72
CA LEU A 157 14.98 9.65 -11.16
C LEU A 157 14.02 10.67 -11.76
N LEU A 158 12.89 10.22 -12.28
CA LEU A 158 11.89 11.05 -12.96
C LEU A 158 10.56 11.06 -12.22
N GLY A 159 10.32 10.08 -11.34
CA GLY A 159 8.98 9.74 -10.90
C GLY A 159 8.29 8.84 -11.92
N GLY A 160 7.83 7.66 -11.50
CA GLY A 160 7.10 6.82 -12.44
C GLY A 160 6.84 5.40 -12.00
N GLU A 161 6.52 4.59 -12.99
CA GLU A 161 6.11 3.21 -12.83
C GLU A 161 7.19 2.23 -13.25
N VAL A 162 7.20 1.09 -12.58
CA VAL A 162 8.02 -0.05 -12.94
C VAL A 162 7.10 -1.22 -13.25
N TRP A 163 7.03 -1.60 -14.53
CA TRP A 163 6.21 -2.72 -15.01
C TRP A 163 7.07 -3.97 -15.12
N VAL A 164 6.78 -4.97 -14.31
CA VAL A 164 7.59 -6.17 -14.20
C VAL A 164 6.91 -7.35 -14.89
N GLN A 165 7.59 -7.92 -15.87
CA GLN A 165 7.16 -9.11 -16.58
C GLN A 165 7.14 -10.32 -15.64
N ALA A 166 6.18 -11.22 -15.84
CA ALA A 166 6.12 -12.53 -15.24
C ALA A 166 7.47 -13.23 -15.26
N GLY A 167 7.84 -13.81 -14.12
CA GLY A 167 9.16 -14.39 -13.94
C GLY A 167 9.57 -14.45 -12.48
N THR A 168 10.67 -15.15 -12.22
CA THR A 168 11.31 -15.16 -10.90
C THR A 168 12.56 -14.30 -10.93
N TYR A 169 12.58 -13.28 -10.08
CA TYR A 169 13.67 -12.34 -9.88
C TYR A 169 14.32 -12.68 -8.54
N ASN A 170 15.53 -13.23 -8.60
CA ASN A 170 16.32 -13.60 -7.43
C ASN A 170 17.00 -12.36 -6.84
N GLU A 171 16.21 -11.50 -6.23
CA GLU A 171 16.61 -10.17 -5.80
C GLU A 171 16.02 -9.84 -4.42
N ARG A 172 16.70 -8.91 -3.75
CA ARG A 172 16.15 -8.17 -2.61
C ARG A 172 16.14 -6.72 -3.01
N ILE A 173 14.96 -6.13 -3.09
CA ILE A 173 14.75 -4.81 -3.66
C ILE A 173 14.53 -3.78 -2.56
N THR A 174 15.01 -2.57 -2.81
CA THR A 174 14.72 -1.39 -2.01
C THR A 174 13.82 -0.50 -2.84
N LEU A 175 12.57 -0.36 -2.39
CA LEU A 175 11.61 0.56 -3.00
C LEU A 175 12.03 2.00 -2.66
N ARG A 176 11.97 2.86 -3.66
CA ARG A 176 12.33 4.27 -3.53
C ARG A 176 11.07 5.15 -3.58
N PRO A 177 11.12 6.37 -3.02
CA PRO A 177 10.10 7.37 -3.28
C PRO A 177 9.82 7.54 -4.78
N TYR A 178 8.59 7.89 -5.12
CA TYR A 178 8.07 8.11 -6.48
C TYR A 178 8.22 6.93 -7.47
N ALA A 179 8.57 5.74 -6.98
CA ALA A 179 8.62 4.52 -7.79
C ALA A 179 7.43 3.61 -7.44
N TYR A 180 6.55 3.41 -8.41
CA TYR A 180 5.35 2.58 -8.28
C TYR A 180 5.56 1.25 -8.99
N LEU A 181 5.64 0.17 -8.22
CA LEU A 181 6.04 -1.14 -8.71
C LEU A 181 4.80 -2.02 -8.97
N TYR A 182 4.66 -2.51 -10.20
CA TYR A 182 3.53 -3.32 -10.65
C TYR A 182 4.01 -4.63 -11.29
N GLY A 183 3.52 -5.76 -10.77
CA GLY A 183 3.67 -7.09 -11.35
C GLY A 183 2.44 -7.50 -12.15
N GLY A 184 2.57 -8.60 -12.89
CA GLY A 184 1.47 -9.18 -13.66
C GLY A 184 1.51 -8.94 -15.16
N PHE A 185 2.65 -8.55 -15.72
CA PHE A 185 2.78 -8.30 -17.15
C PHE A 185 3.28 -9.53 -17.92
N ALA A 186 2.72 -9.80 -19.10
CA ALA A 186 3.19 -10.79 -20.05
C ALA A 186 4.39 -10.28 -20.87
N GLY A 187 4.59 -8.96 -20.94
CA GLY A 187 5.71 -8.32 -21.65
C GLY A 187 5.34 -7.78 -23.02
N MET A 188 4.06 -7.46 -23.24
CA MET A 188 3.53 -6.90 -24.49
C MET A 188 2.53 -5.76 -24.27
N GLU A 189 2.17 -5.51 -23.02
CA GLU A 189 1.16 -4.53 -22.64
C GLU A 189 1.62 -3.09 -22.89
N THR A 190 0.66 -2.25 -23.25
CA THR A 190 0.85 -0.81 -23.47
C THR A 190 0.20 0.04 -22.37
N GLU A 191 -0.61 -0.58 -21.50
CA GLU A 191 -1.39 0.07 -20.45
C GLU A 191 -1.29 -0.73 -19.14
N ARG A 192 -1.29 -0.04 -17.99
CA ARG A 192 -1.19 -0.66 -16.66
C ARG A 192 -2.37 -1.57 -16.37
N SER A 193 -3.60 -1.15 -16.70
CA SER A 193 -4.85 -1.90 -16.50
C SER A 193 -4.92 -3.20 -17.32
N SER A 194 -4.06 -3.35 -18.35
CA SER A 194 -3.99 -4.59 -19.15
C SER A 194 -3.29 -5.76 -18.44
N ARG A 195 -2.65 -5.53 -17.28
CA ARG A 195 -1.95 -6.57 -16.52
C ARG A 195 -2.88 -7.67 -16.01
N ASP A 196 -2.31 -8.84 -15.73
CA ASP A 196 -2.98 -10.01 -15.17
C ASP A 196 -2.06 -10.70 -14.15
N TRP A 197 -2.08 -10.25 -12.89
CA TRP A 197 -1.17 -10.76 -11.86
C TRP A 197 -1.41 -12.23 -11.48
N ILE A 198 -2.50 -12.84 -11.94
CA ILE A 198 -2.84 -14.25 -11.69
C ILE A 198 -2.21 -15.12 -12.78
N ALA A 199 -2.40 -14.74 -14.05
CA ALA A 199 -1.84 -15.46 -15.19
C ALA A 199 -0.32 -15.23 -15.34
N ASN A 200 0.14 -14.02 -15.04
CA ASN A 200 1.50 -13.53 -15.27
C ASN A 200 2.25 -13.34 -13.95
N VAL A 201 2.40 -14.42 -13.18
CA VAL A 201 2.97 -14.39 -11.83
C VAL A 201 4.38 -13.79 -11.82
N THR A 202 4.57 -12.76 -11.02
CA THR A 202 5.84 -12.04 -10.85
C THR A 202 6.38 -12.27 -9.44
N ILE A 203 7.62 -12.79 -9.33
CA ILE A 203 8.15 -13.34 -8.07
C ILE A 203 9.50 -12.72 -7.72
N PRO A 204 9.55 -11.73 -6.82
CA PRO A 204 10.75 -11.38 -6.07
C PRO A 204 11.03 -12.48 -5.03
N ASP A 205 12.15 -13.19 -5.19
CA ASP A 205 12.56 -14.31 -4.33
C ASP A 205 13.81 -13.91 -3.53
N GLY A 206 13.67 -13.79 -2.21
CA GLY A 206 14.74 -13.36 -1.31
C GLY A 206 15.87 -14.37 -1.12
N GLN A 207 15.70 -15.60 -1.61
CA GLN A 207 16.67 -16.70 -1.52
C GLN A 207 17.15 -16.99 -0.09
N GLN A 208 16.23 -16.91 0.88
CA GLN A 208 16.47 -17.04 2.33
C GLN A 208 17.43 -15.98 2.91
N GLY A 209 17.66 -14.87 2.21
CA GLY A 209 18.42 -13.74 2.70
C GLY A 209 17.53 -12.52 2.85
N GLY A 210 17.84 -11.63 3.79
CA GLY A 210 17.29 -10.28 3.91
C GLY A 210 15.76 -10.15 3.88
N SER A 211 15.30 -8.92 3.92
CA SER A 211 13.93 -8.61 3.50
C SER A 211 13.88 -8.71 1.98
N VAL A 212 12.84 -9.34 1.42
CA VAL A 212 12.67 -9.38 -0.05
C VAL A 212 12.43 -7.97 -0.58
N VAL A 213 11.62 -7.19 0.13
CA VAL A 213 11.30 -5.80 -0.18
C VAL A 213 11.61 -4.95 1.04
N THR A 214 12.39 -3.91 0.84
CA THR A 214 12.71 -2.92 1.87
C THR A 214 12.19 -1.56 1.44
N VAL A 215 11.49 -0.87 2.34
CA VAL A 215 11.01 0.50 2.16
C VAL A 215 11.56 1.34 3.30
N MET A 216 12.52 2.20 2.99
CA MET A 216 13.15 3.09 3.96
C MET A 216 12.81 4.53 3.61
N ALA A 217 12.20 5.25 4.55
CA ALA A 217 11.93 6.68 4.50
C ALA A 217 11.13 7.13 3.24
N GLY A 218 9.90 7.59 3.44
CA GLY A 218 9.10 8.16 2.34
C GLY A 218 7.61 8.09 2.64
N HIS A 219 6.94 9.23 2.61
CA HIS A 219 5.51 9.35 2.90
C HIS A 219 4.71 9.26 1.59
N GLN A 220 3.81 8.28 1.45
CA GLN A 220 2.77 8.18 0.41
C GLN A 220 3.23 8.13 -1.05
N VAL A 221 4.50 7.87 -1.32
CA VAL A 221 5.08 8.00 -2.67
C VAL A 221 5.65 6.69 -3.18
N SER A 222 5.14 5.54 -2.75
CA SER A 222 5.60 4.27 -3.31
C SER A 222 4.58 3.15 -3.13
N ARG A 223 4.60 2.22 -4.07
CA ARG A 223 3.64 1.12 -4.14
C ARG A 223 4.31 -0.17 -4.55
N ILE A 224 3.82 -1.28 -4.00
CA ILE A 224 4.11 -2.63 -4.49
C ILE A 224 2.81 -3.38 -4.71
N ASP A 225 2.56 -3.76 -5.97
CA ASP A 225 1.30 -4.35 -6.39
C ASP A 225 1.46 -5.54 -7.34
N GLY A 226 0.80 -6.66 -7.04
CA GLY A 226 0.66 -7.78 -7.97
C GLY A 226 1.84 -8.76 -7.93
N PHE A 227 2.54 -8.87 -6.80
CA PHE A 227 3.72 -9.72 -6.65
C PHE A 227 3.46 -10.94 -5.75
N THR A 228 4.19 -12.02 -6.02
CA THR A 228 4.43 -13.08 -5.03
C THR A 228 5.77 -12.85 -4.35
N ILE A 229 5.74 -12.38 -3.11
CA ILE A 229 6.93 -12.00 -2.32
C ILE A 229 7.27 -13.16 -1.39
N ARG A 230 8.43 -13.79 -1.61
CA ARG A 230 8.78 -15.01 -0.86
C ARG A 230 10.25 -15.18 -0.52
N LYS A 231 10.49 -16.08 0.44
CA LYS A 231 11.82 -16.55 0.85
C LYS A 231 12.73 -15.45 1.33
N GLY A 232 12.21 -14.42 1.98
CA GLY A 232 13.05 -13.52 2.78
C GLY A 232 13.30 -14.07 4.18
N SER A 233 14.39 -13.63 4.80
CA SER A 233 14.80 -14.01 6.16
C SER A 233 14.96 -12.82 7.13
N GLY A 234 14.72 -11.59 6.66
CA GLY A 234 14.88 -10.35 7.43
C GLY A 234 16.33 -10.01 7.82
N ILE A 235 17.33 -10.73 7.29
CA ILE A 235 18.76 -10.50 7.58
C ILE A 235 19.28 -9.26 6.84
N LEU A 236 19.42 -8.12 7.53
CA LEU A 236 20.07 -6.95 6.95
C LEU A 236 21.60 -7.16 6.88
N PRO A 237 22.26 -7.02 5.71
CA PRO A 237 23.68 -7.34 5.54
C PRO A 237 24.67 -6.48 6.34
N SER A 238 24.27 -5.36 6.97
CA SER A 238 25.23 -4.35 7.42
C SER A 238 24.80 -3.45 8.59
N TYR A 239 24.41 -3.98 9.75
CA TYR A 239 24.32 -3.14 10.97
C TYR A 239 24.53 -3.88 12.31
N PRO A 240 25.75 -3.84 12.89
CA PRO A 240 25.98 -4.11 14.31
C PRO A 240 26.00 -2.80 15.14
N PRO A 241 25.41 -2.76 16.36
CA PRO A 241 25.05 -3.90 17.19
C PRO A 241 23.55 -3.91 17.55
N TYR A 242 22.64 -4.31 16.65
CA TYR A 242 21.32 -4.87 17.00
C TYR A 242 20.85 -5.83 15.91
N GLY A 243 21.18 -7.11 16.09
CA GLY A 243 20.84 -8.21 15.19
C GLY A 243 19.37 -8.65 15.28
N ALA A 244 18.43 -7.73 15.08
CA ALA A 244 17.03 -8.09 14.92
C ALA A 244 16.71 -8.34 13.44
N ARG A 245 16.31 -9.56 13.07
CA ARG A 245 15.83 -9.86 11.71
C ARG A 245 14.41 -9.31 11.57
N ARG A 246 14.15 -8.43 10.62
CA ARG A 246 12.87 -7.69 10.52
C ARG A 246 12.30 -7.82 9.11
N GLY A 247 10.99 -8.06 9.01
CA GLY A 247 10.24 -8.01 7.75
C GLY A 247 10.79 -8.99 6.73
N GLY A 248 10.52 -10.29 6.91
CA GLY A 248 11.04 -11.32 6.01
C GLY A 248 10.62 -11.03 4.57
N GLY A 249 9.32 -10.89 4.33
CA GLY A 249 8.80 -10.47 3.02
C GLY A 249 9.04 -8.98 2.79
N VAL A 250 8.38 -8.14 3.58
CA VAL A 250 8.41 -6.68 3.44
C VAL A 250 8.85 -6.02 4.74
N TYR A 251 9.82 -5.11 4.66
CA TYR A 251 10.26 -4.28 5.79
C TYR A 251 10.03 -2.80 5.49
N CYS A 252 9.15 -2.18 6.27
CA CYS A 252 8.84 -0.75 6.23
C CYS A 252 9.45 -0.03 7.44
N TYR A 253 10.24 1.01 7.19
CA TYR A 253 10.86 1.84 8.22
C TYR A 253 10.74 3.33 7.88
N GLY A 254 10.03 4.11 8.70
CA GLY A 254 9.84 5.54 8.43
C GLY A 254 9.03 5.81 7.16
N SER A 255 8.14 4.92 6.74
CA SER A 255 7.54 4.93 5.39
C SER A 255 6.03 4.77 5.40
N SER A 256 5.33 5.28 4.38
CA SER A 256 3.88 5.18 4.21
C SER A 256 3.50 4.56 2.86
N THR A 257 4.10 3.41 2.54
CA THR A 257 3.90 2.71 1.26
C THR A 257 2.54 2.02 1.17
N THR A 258 2.04 1.83 -0.06
CA THR A 258 0.89 0.97 -0.33
C THR A 258 1.36 -0.42 -0.74
N ILE A 259 0.97 -1.43 0.03
CA ILE A 259 1.22 -2.86 -0.22
C ILE A 259 -0.11 -3.48 -0.63
N ALA A 260 -0.31 -3.70 -1.93
CA ALA A 260 -1.61 -4.11 -2.46
C ALA A 260 -1.55 -5.35 -3.36
N ASN A 261 -2.60 -6.18 -3.39
CA ASN A 261 -2.72 -7.25 -4.38
C ASN A 261 -1.53 -8.24 -4.42
N ASN A 262 -0.86 -8.46 -3.28
CA ASN A 262 0.30 -9.33 -3.20
C ASN A 262 -0.04 -10.68 -2.55
N ARG A 263 0.76 -11.68 -2.90
CA ARG A 263 0.89 -12.93 -2.14
C ARG A 263 2.21 -12.92 -1.39
N ILE A 264 2.16 -12.76 -0.07
CA ILE A 264 3.34 -12.69 0.81
C ILE A 264 3.47 -14.01 1.55
N THR A 265 4.44 -14.83 1.19
CA THR A 265 4.48 -16.23 1.64
C THR A 265 5.88 -16.81 1.77
N ASP A 266 6.04 -17.81 2.64
CA ASP A 266 7.32 -18.51 2.87
C ASP A 266 8.44 -17.52 3.24
N ASN A 267 8.11 -16.55 4.09
CA ASN A 267 9.08 -15.58 4.61
C ASN A 267 9.29 -15.80 6.11
N SER A 268 10.51 -15.55 6.56
CA SER A 268 10.88 -15.68 7.97
C SER A 268 11.59 -14.43 8.50
N ALA A 269 11.40 -14.10 9.77
CA ALA A 269 12.14 -13.04 10.46
C ALA A 269 12.15 -13.28 11.98
N GLU A 270 12.67 -12.34 12.77
CA GLU A 270 12.42 -12.30 14.21
C GLU A 270 11.14 -11.53 14.51
N PHE A 271 10.88 -10.46 13.77
CA PHE A 271 9.67 -9.64 13.85
C PHE A 271 9.08 -9.45 12.46
N GLY A 272 7.79 -9.73 12.29
CA GLY A 272 7.12 -9.57 11.00
C GLY A 272 7.66 -10.56 9.97
N GLY A 273 7.28 -11.83 10.08
CA GLY A 273 7.71 -12.86 9.12
C GLY A 273 7.31 -12.45 7.69
N GLY A 274 6.03 -12.11 7.51
CA GLY A 274 5.51 -11.54 6.27
C GLY A 274 5.89 -10.06 6.14
N ILE A 275 5.34 -9.21 7.01
CA ILE A 275 5.48 -7.76 6.96
C ILE A 275 5.92 -7.22 8.32
N CYS A 276 6.91 -6.34 8.35
CA CYS A 276 7.32 -5.58 9.54
C CYS A 276 7.24 -4.08 9.25
N CYS A 277 6.49 -3.34 10.06
CA CYS A 277 6.30 -1.90 9.97
C CYS A 277 6.80 -1.22 11.25
N ILE A 278 7.78 -0.33 11.12
CA ILE A 278 8.35 0.41 12.25
C ILE A 278 8.34 1.89 11.93
N SER A 279 7.75 2.70 12.80
CA SER A 279 7.62 4.16 12.59
C SER A 279 7.03 4.48 11.21
N SER A 280 6.02 3.71 10.80
CA SER A 280 5.53 3.66 9.43
C SER A 280 4.01 3.76 9.39
N PHE A 281 3.49 4.23 8.26
CA PHE A 281 2.07 4.46 8.02
C PHE A 281 1.55 3.75 6.75
N PRO A 282 1.82 2.46 6.54
CA PRO A 282 1.46 1.81 5.30
C PRO A 282 -0.03 1.48 5.22
N THR A 283 -0.52 1.45 3.98
CA THR A 283 -1.79 0.79 3.65
C THR A 283 -1.48 -0.61 3.15
N ILE A 284 -2.01 -1.62 3.85
CA ILE A 284 -1.88 -3.04 3.51
C ILE A 284 -3.27 -3.50 3.06
N ALA A 285 -3.46 -3.68 1.76
CA ALA A 285 -4.78 -3.90 1.19
C ALA A 285 -4.82 -5.09 0.22
N ASN A 286 -5.88 -5.91 0.27
CA ASN A 286 -6.11 -6.95 -0.73
C ASN A 286 -4.94 -7.94 -0.90
N ASN A 287 -4.26 -8.31 0.19
CA ASN A 287 -3.15 -9.28 0.14
C ASN A 287 -3.56 -10.62 0.74
N THR A 288 -2.90 -11.68 0.26
CA THR A 288 -2.79 -12.92 1.04
C THR A 288 -1.45 -12.96 1.75
N ILE A 289 -1.47 -13.14 3.07
CA ILE A 289 -0.26 -13.22 3.91
C ILE A 289 -0.26 -14.59 4.57
N THR A 290 0.51 -15.52 4.00
CA THR A 290 0.39 -16.95 4.32
C THR A 290 1.70 -17.68 4.54
N ALA A 291 1.76 -18.62 5.49
CA ALA A 291 2.95 -19.43 5.72
C ALA A 291 4.21 -18.57 5.96
N ASN A 292 4.07 -17.53 6.78
CA ASN A 292 5.20 -16.73 7.23
C ASN A 292 5.49 -17.01 8.70
N ALA A 293 6.76 -16.92 9.08
CA ALA A 293 7.22 -17.27 10.41
C ALA A 293 8.03 -16.15 11.07
N ALA A 294 7.70 -15.79 12.29
CA ALA A 294 8.52 -14.91 13.12
C ALA A 294 9.02 -15.65 14.34
N ARG A 295 10.31 -15.52 14.67
CA ARG A 295 10.85 -16.12 15.89
C ARG A 295 10.25 -15.52 17.16
N ILE A 296 9.89 -14.23 17.16
CA ILE A 296 9.41 -13.53 18.36
C ILE A 296 7.95 -13.10 18.17
N SER A 297 7.68 -12.15 17.27
CA SER A 297 6.35 -11.55 17.16
C SER A 297 5.91 -11.29 15.73
N GLY A 298 4.61 -11.45 15.47
CA GLY A 298 3.99 -11.07 14.20
C GLY A 298 4.43 -11.98 13.07
N GLY A 299 4.00 -13.24 13.07
CA GLY A 299 4.31 -14.17 11.97
C GLY A 299 3.88 -13.60 10.63
N GLY A 300 2.64 -13.11 10.55
CA GLY A 300 2.10 -12.39 9.41
C GLY A 300 2.57 -10.94 9.40
N ILE A 301 2.06 -10.12 10.32
CA ILE A 301 2.30 -8.68 10.39
C ILE A 301 2.79 -8.28 11.78
N TYR A 302 3.85 -7.47 11.82
CA TYR A 302 4.31 -6.77 13.02
C TYR A 302 4.31 -5.27 12.80
N CYS A 303 3.73 -4.51 13.73
CA CYS A 303 3.63 -3.06 13.68
C CYS A 303 4.13 -2.42 14.99
N SER A 304 4.97 -1.39 14.87
CA SER A 304 5.51 -0.63 16.00
C SER A 304 5.61 0.86 15.71
N SER A 305 5.08 1.69 16.61
CA SER A 305 5.19 3.16 16.60
C SER A 305 4.72 3.84 15.31
N GLY A 306 3.61 3.40 14.72
CA GLY A 306 3.03 4.01 13.51
C GLY A 306 1.53 3.83 13.41
N SER A 307 0.91 4.37 12.34
CA SER A 307 -0.53 4.21 12.08
C SER A 307 -0.76 3.33 10.86
N VAL A 308 -1.28 2.11 11.03
CA VAL A 308 -1.35 1.12 9.95
C VAL A 308 -2.80 0.84 9.56
N MET A 309 -3.10 0.88 8.27
CA MET A 309 -4.40 0.47 7.74
C MET A 309 -4.30 -0.93 7.11
N ILE A 310 -5.05 -1.89 7.64
CA ILE A 310 -5.09 -3.28 7.18
C ILE A 310 -6.52 -3.58 6.73
N THR A 311 -6.73 -3.74 5.43
CA THR A 311 -8.09 -3.86 4.87
C THR A 311 -8.18 -4.91 3.77
N ASN A 312 -9.27 -5.67 3.72
CA ASN A 312 -9.52 -6.69 2.69
C ASN A 312 -8.39 -7.72 2.58
N ASN A 313 -7.71 -8.08 3.68
CA ASN A 313 -6.62 -9.07 3.62
C ASN A 313 -7.10 -10.45 4.09
N THR A 314 -6.38 -11.49 3.68
CA THR A 314 -6.52 -12.83 4.24
C THR A 314 -5.18 -13.27 4.83
N ILE A 315 -5.13 -13.42 6.16
CA ILE A 315 -3.92 -13.66 6.95
C ILE A 315 -4.02 -15.01 7.64
N ILE A 316 -3.28 -16.00 7.13
CA ILE A 316 -3.49 -17.42 7.45
C ILE A 316 -2.19 -18.19 7.60
N ALA A 317 -2.16 -19.22 8.43
CA ALA A 317 -1.02 -20.14 8.54
C ALA A 317 0.29 -19.42 8.89
N ASN A 318 0.23 -18.33 9.66
CA ASN A 318 1.42 -17.63 10.10
C ASN A 318 1.79 -18.05 11.53
N GLY A 319 3.09 -18.25 11.77
CA GLY A 319 3.63 -18.77 13.02
C GLY A 319 4.51 -17.76 13.74
N ALA A 320 4.32 -17.59 15.04
CA ALA A 320 5.22 -16.88 15.94
C ALA A 320 5.06 -17.33 17.40
N ASP A 321 6.08 -17.05 18.22
CA ASP A 321 6.01 -17.22 19.69
C ASP A 321 4.92 -16.33 20.31
N ILE A 322 4.75 -15.12 19.78
CA ILE A 322 3.71 -14.16 20.17
C ILE A 322 3.02 -13.66 18.90
N ALA A 323 1.68 -13.75 18.84
CA ALA A 323 0.89 -13.19 17.74
C ALA A 323 1.30 -13.70 16.35
N GLY A 324 0.85 -14.89 15.99
CA GLY A 324 1.08 -15.47 14.67
C GLY A 324 0.53 -14.60 13.53
N GLY A 325 -0.67 -14.04 13.69
CA GLY A 325 -1.34 -13.20 12.71
C GLY A 325 -0.83 -11.76 12.70
N ILE A 326 -1.30 -10.94 13.64
CA ILE A 326 -1.01 -9.49 13.70
C ILE A 326 -0.54 -9.09 15.10
N HIS A 327 0.60 -8.42 15.18
CA HIS A 327 1.16 -7.84 16.40
C HIS A 327 1.25 -6.32 16.30
N CYS A 328 0.63 -5.59 17.23
CA CYS A 328 0.71 -4.13 17.32
C CYS A 328 1.24 -3.68 18.68
N GLU A 329 2.34 -2.92 18.72
CA GLU A 329 2.91 -2.43 19.98
C GLU A 329 3.54 -1.02 19.90
N PHE A 330 3.98 -0.48 21.04
CA PHE A 330 4.67 0.81 21.17
C PHE A 330 4.00 1.99 20.45
N HIS A 331 2.85 2.48 20.93
CA HIS A 331 2.13 3.61 20.33
C HIS A 331 1.74 3.39 18.86
N THR A 332 1.35 2.16 18.52
CA THR A 332 0.77 1.84 17.21
C THR A 332 -0.73 2.14 17.23
N PHE A 333 -1.23 2.76 16.16
CA PHE A 333 -2.65 2.97 15.90
C PHE A 333 -3.03 2.15 14.67
N ALA A 334 -3.61 0.95 14.85
CA ALA A 334 -4.00 0.14 13.69
C ALA A 334 -5.51 0.20 13.46
N THR A 335 -5.91 0.32 12.21
CA THR A 335 -7.29 0.10 11.78
C THR A 335 -7.34 -1.16 10.96
N ILE A 336 -8.12 -2.15 11.40
CA ILE A 336 -8.27 -3.44 10.73
C ILE A 336 -9.73 -3.61 10.35
N ALA A 337 -9.98 -3.77 9.06
CA ALA A 337 -11.32 -3.93 8.53
C ALA A 337 -11.40 -4.99 7.42
N ASN A 338 -12.56 -5.61 7.24
CA ASN A 338 -12.85 -6.54 6.16
C ASN A 338 -11.79 -7.64 6.02
N THR A 339 -11.14 -8.04 7.11
CA THR A 339 -9.97 -8.91 7.05
C THR A 339 -10.31 -10.25 7.69
N ILE A 340 -9.91 -11.34 7.04
CA ILE A 340 -9.95 -12.67 7.63
C ILE A 340 -8.58 -12.98 8.25
N ILE A 341 -8.54 -13.17 9.56
CA ILE A 341 -7.37 -13.63 10.31
C ILE A 341 -7.69 -15.00 10.87
N ALA A 342 -7.22 -16.07 10.23
CA ALA A 342 -7.59 -17.42 10.63
C ALA A 342 -6.41 -18.39 10.63
N PHE A 343 -6.47 -19.40 11.49
CA PHE A 343 -5.48 -20.49 11.48
C PHE A 343 -4.02 -20.02 11.58
N ASN A 344 -3.74 -19.06 12.46
CA ASN A 344 -2.41 -18.61 12.83
C ASN A 344 -2.06 -19.13 14.23
N SER A 345 -0.77 -19.13 14.60
CA SER A 345 -0.37 -19.54 15.97
C SER A 345 -0.97 -18.65 17.07
N SER A 346 -1.33 -17.41 16.75
CA SER A 346 -2.19 -16.51 17.55
C SER A 346 -2.85 -15.49 16.61
N GLY A 347 -4.01 -14.94 16.97
CA GLY A 347 -4.81 -14.06 16.12
C GLY A 347 -4.27 -12.62 16.04
N ILE A 348 -4.82 -11.74 16.87
CA ILE A 348 -4.43 -10.33 16.96
C ILE A 348 -3.94 -10.06 18.39
N TYR A 349 -2.79 -9.42 18.51
CA TYR A 349 -2.21 -9.02 19.79
C TYR A 349 -1.95 -7.51 19.85
N THR A 350 -2.27 -6.90 20.98
CA THR A 350 -1.83 -5.53 21.31
C THR A 350 -1.06 -5.44 22.61
N GLY A 351 0.05 -4.70 22.56
CA GLY A 351 0.84 -4.32 23.73
C GLY A 351 0.26 -3.13 24.52
N SER A 352 0.94 -2.72 25.59
CA SER A 352 0.41 -1.80 26.61
C SER A 352 0.13 -0.36 26.17
N THR A 353 0.56 0.04 24.98
CA THR A 353 0.41 1.42 24.48
C THR A 353 -0.11 1.53 23.05
N GLY A 354 -0.45 0.40 22.41
CA GLY A 354 -1.07 0.40 21.08
C GLY A 354 -2.60 0.44 21.17
N THR A 355 -3.25 1.04 20.18
CA THR A 355 -4.69 0.98 19.97
C THR A 355 -4.99 0.30 18.64
N VAL A 356 -6.01 -0.54 18.64
CA VAL A 356 -6.49 -1.21 17.42
C VAL A 356 -7.99 -1.01 17.33
N THR A 357 -8.43 -0.48 16.20
CA THR A 357 -9.84 -0.37 15.82
C THR A 357 -10.17 -1.55 14.91
N LEU A 358 -11.13 -2.37 15.33
CA LEU A 358 -11.56 -3.58 14.64
C LEU A 358 -13.00 -3.43 14.18
N ARG A 359 -13.28 -3.65 12.90
CA ARG A 359 -14.64 -3.69 12.36
C ARG A 359 -14.75 -4.66 11.20
N HIS A 360 -15.84 -5.40 11.09
CA HIS A 360 -16.11 -6.31 9.97
C HIS A 360 -14.95 -7.27 9.67
N ASN A 361 -14.34 -7.84 10.71
CA ASN A 361 -13.29 -8.85 10.57
C ASN A 361 -13.78 -10.24 10.95
N CYS A 362 -13.19 -11.27 10.37
CA CYS A 362 -13.37 -12.64 10.79
C CYS A 362 -12.09 -13.16 11.44
N VAL A 363 -12.09 -13.38 12.76
CA VAL A 363 -10.94 -13.92 13.50
C VAL A 363 -11.29 -15.30 14.02
N TYR A 364 -10.76 -16.36 13.39
CA TYR A 364 -11.22 -17.73 13.66
C TYR A 364 -10.10 -18.76 13.74
N GLY A 365 -10.21 -19.75 14.62
CA GLY A 365 -9.31 -20.91 14.63
C GLY A 365 -7.84 -20.57 14.92
N ASN A 366 -7.59 -19.42 15.55
CA ASN A 366 -6.29 -19.04 16.11
C ASN A 366 -6.28 -19.34 17.62
N ALA A 367 -5.11 -19.33 18.27
CA ALA A 367 -5.11 -18.98 19.70
C ALA A 367 -5.56 -17.50 19.79
N GLU A 368 -6.79 -17.24 20.24
CA GLU A 368 -7.62 -16.05 19.95
C GLU A 368 -7.06 -14.66 20.38
N TYR A 369 -7.89 -13.59 20.35
CA TYR A 369 -7.50 -12.20 20.68
C TYR A 369 -6.66 -12.12 21.97
N ASP A 370 -5.39 -11.73 21.84
CA ASP A 370 -4.42 -11.76 22.93
C ASP A 370 -3.98 -10.35 23.38
N GLY A 371 -3.42 -10.28 24.59
CA GLY A 371 -2.86 -9.03 25.13
C GLY A 371 -3.93 -8.07 25.66
N LEU A 372 -3.95 -6.84 25.16
CA LEU A 372 -4.92 -5.81 25.55
C LEU A 372 -6.10 -5.65 24.57
N VAL A 373 -6.23 -6.51 23.57
CA VAL A 373 -7.39 -6.49 22.64
C VAL A 373 -8.59 -7.13 23.34
N PRO A 374 -9.67 -6.40 23.64
CA PRO A 374 -10.92 -7.03 24.03
C PRO A 374 -11.47 -7.81 22.84
N ASP A 375 -11.99 -9.01 23.06
CA ASP A 375 -12.70 -9.76 22.02
C ASP A 375 -13.89 -8.93 21.49
N PRO A 376 -13.84 -8.45 20.23
CA PRO A 376 -14.89 -7.64 19.63
C PRO A 376 -16.00 -8.47 19.00
N THR A 377 -15.99 -9.81 19.12
CA THR A 377 -16.95 -10.70 18.45
C THR A 377 -18.39 -10.29 18.76
N GLY A 378 -19.18 -10.06 17.71
CA GLY A 378 -20.57 -9.58 17.79
C GLY A 378 -20.73 -8.06 17.92
N SER A 379 -19.63 -7.29 17.84
CA SER A 379 -19.64 -5.82 17.80
C SER A 379 -18.96 -5.30 16.52
N ASP A 380 -19.45 -4.17 15.99
CA ASP A 380 -18.96 -3.52 14.76
C ASP A 380 -18.71 -4.49 13.60
N GLY A 381 -19.59 -5.49 13.43
CA GLY A 381 -19.50 -6.50 12.37
C GLY A 381 -18.41 -7.57 12.54
N ASN A 382 -17.65 -7.57 13.64
CA ASN A 382 -16.60 -8.58 13.85
C ASN A 382 -17.21 -9.95 14.23
N ILE A 383 -16.69 -11.01 13.63
CA ILE A 383 -17.15 -12.39 13.83
C ILE A 383 -15.97 -13.33 14.17
N SER A 384 -16.28 -14.43 14.85
CA SER A 384 -15.36 -15.53 15.18
C SER A 384 -16.02 -16.86 14.81
N THR A 385 -16.27 -17.04 13.51
CA THR A 385 -16.92 -18.22 12.94
C THR A 385 -16.06 -18.73 11.78
N ASP A 386 -16.13 -20.04 11.49
CA ASP A 386 -15.37 -20.64 10.40
C ASP A 386 -15.65 -19.91 9.07
N PRO A 387 -14.63 -19.34 8.39
CA PRO A 387 -14.80 -18.68 7.10
C PRO A 387 -15.15 -19.63 5.96
N LEU A 388 -15.11 -20.96 6.15
CA LEU A 388 -15.49 -21.97 5.15
C LEU A 388 -14.72 -21.84 3.83
N PHE A 389 -13.39 -21.87 3.89
CA PHE A 389 -12.55 -21.88 2.69
C PHE A 389 -12.80 -23.11 1.80
N LEU A 390 -12.73 -22.95 0.48
CA LEU A 390 -12.94 -24.03 -0.51
C LEU A 390 -12.03 -25.23 -0.26
N HIS A 391 -10.79 -24.97 0.11
CA HIS A 391 -9.88 -25.98 0.63
C HIS A 391 -9.31 -25.46 1.95
N PRO A 392 -9.77 -26.01 3.10
CA PRO A 392 -9.35 -25.54 4.40
C PRO A 392 -7.82 -25.67 4.59
N PRO A 393 -7.14 -24.65 5.13
CA PRO A 393 -5.74 -24.74 5.49
C PRO A 393 -5.48 -25.87 6.51
N SER A 394 -4.28 -26.46 6.47
CA SER A 394 -3.84 -27.49 7.43
C SER A 394 -2.40 -27.25 7.89
N PRO A 395 -2.09 -27.35 9.20
CA PRO A 395 -0.74 -27.12 9.76
C PRO A 395 0.21 -28.30 9.52
N GLY A 396 -0.11 -29.16 8.56
CA GLY A 396 0.65 -30.37 8.29
C GLY A 396 0.71 -31.38 9.46
N PRO A 397 1.55 -32.42 9.30
CA PRO A 397 1.78 -33.43 10.33
C PRO A 397 2.37 -32.93 11.66
N ASP A 398 3.10 -31.81 11.68
CA ASP A 398 3.70 -31.30 12.93
C ASP A 398 2.73 -30.50 13.80
N GLY A 399 1.61 -30.05 13.22
CA GLY A 399 0.56 -29.32 13.91
C GLY A 399 0.93 -27.88 14.26
N GLN A 400 1.98 -27.32 13.65
CA GLN A 400 2.47 -25.97 13.90
C GLN A 400 2.39 -25.13 12.63
N TRP A 401 1.70 -23.99 12.69
CA TRP A 401 1.70 -23.00 11.62
C TRP A 401 3.05 -22.30 11.48
N GLY A 402 3.41 -21.91 10.27
CA GLY A 402 4.66 -21.25 9.91
C GLY A 402 5.80 -22.24 9.60
N THR A 403 5.48 -23.47 9.22
CA THR A 403 6.45 -24.53 8.93
C THR A 403 6.36 -24.98 7.46
N ALA A 404 7.32 -25.79 7.02
CA ALA A 404 7.44 -26.15 5.60
C ALA A 404 6.37 -27.16 5.12
N ASP A 405 5.64 -27.80 6.04
CA ASP A 405 4.58 -28.77 5.77
C ASP A 405 3.17 -28.17 5.80
N ASP A 406 3.04 -26.87 6.03
CA ASP A 406 1.78 -26.15 5.94
C ASP A 406 1.13 -26.27 4.55
N ASP A 407 -0.15 -26.64 4.53
CA ASP A 407 -1.02 -26.47 3.38
C ASP A 407 -1.86 -25.21 3.59
N CYS A 408 -1.56 -24.14 2.85
CA CYS A 408 -2.32 -22.90 2.95
C CYS A 408 -3.72 -22.97 2.33
N GLY A 409 -4.08 -24.08 1.67
CA GLY A 409 -5.41 -24.29 1.12
C GLY A 409 -5.76 -23.39 -0.07
N ASP A 410 -7.06 -23.29 -0.32
CA ASP A 410 -7.69 -22.42 -1.32
C ASP A 410 -8.60 -21.46 -0.58
N LEU A 411 -8.14 -20.22 -0.49
CA LEU A 411 -8.65 -19.20 0.43
C LEU A 411 -9.89 -18.47 -0.07
N ARG A 412 -10.45 -18.92 -1.19
CA ARG A 412 -11.78 -18.47 -1.64
C ARG A 412 -12.85 -19.03 -0.72
N LEU A 413 -13.93 -18.28 -0.52
CA LEU A 413 -15.04 -18.67 0.33
C LEU A 413 -15.95 -19.68 -0.37
N SER A 414 -16.42 -20.67 0.38
CA SER A 414 -17.47 -21.61 -0.05
C SER A 414 -18.86 -21.02 0.19
N ASN A 415 -19.86 -21.50 -0.55
CA ASN A 415 -21.26 -21.12 -0.34
C ASN A 415 -21.67 -21.29 1.13
N GLY A 416 -22.34 -20.27 1.68
CA GLY A 416 -22.80 -20.26 3.07
C GLY A 416 -21.73 -19.83 4.08
N SER A 417 -20.57 -19.37 3.62
CA SER A 417 -19.59 -18.71 4.49
C SER A 417 -20.22 -17.50 5.19
N PRO A 418 -19.97 -17.29 6.49
CA PRO A 418 -20.40 -16.09 7.21
C PRO A 418 -19.62 -14.83 6.82
N CYS A 419 -18.58 -14.97 5.98
CA CYS A 419 -17.77 -13.86 5.49
C CYS A 419 -18.30 -13.27 4.18
N ILE A 420 -19.31 -13.90 3.56
CA ILE A 420 -19.94 -13.44 2.32
C ILE A 420 -20.92 -12.31 2.64
N ASP A 421 -20.88 -11.22 1.86
CA ASP A 421 -21.72 -10.02 2.00
C ASP A 421 -21.71 -9.44 3.43
N ALA A 422 -20.55 -9.54 4.10
CA ALA A 422 -20.39 -9.26 5.53
C ALA A 422 -19.43 -8.11 5.86
N GLY A 423 -18.75 -7.55 4.85
CA GLY A 423 -17.77 -6.46 4.99
C GLY A 423 -18.38 -5.07 5.11
N ASP A 424 -17.51 -4.08 5.30
CA ASP A 424 -17.79 -2.64 5.35
C ASP A 424 -17.35 -1.99 4.04
N ASN A 425 -18.30 -1.57 3.21
CA ASN A 425 -18.03 -0.95 1.91
C ASN A 425 -17.18 0.31 2.02
N ALA A 426 -17.29 1.07 3.12
CA ALA A 426 -16.52 2.28 3.33
C ALA A 426 -15.06 2.00 3.76
N ALA A 427 -14.74 0.75 4.09
CA ALA A 427 -13.39 0.31 4.45
C ALA A 427 -12.53 -0.07 3.24
N VAL A 428 -13.14 -0.21 2.07
CA VAL A 428 -12.43 -0.53 0.82
C VAL A 428 -11.60 0.69 0.42
N PRO A 429 -10.27 0.55 0.24
CA PRO A 429 -9.43 1.66 -0.21
C PRO A 429 -9.85 2.21 -1.57
N ALA A 430 -9.46 3.45 -1.87
CA ALA A 430 -9.67 4.04 -3.18
C ALA A 430 -8.80 3.38 -4.27
N ASP A 431 -9.28 3.42 -5.51
CA ASP A 431 -8.60 2.98 -6.72
C ASP A 431 -7.57 4.00 -7.23
N THR A 432 -6.65 4.40 -6.34
CA THR A 432 -5.55 5.30 -6.68
C THR A 432 -4.72 4.89 -7.92
N PRO A 433 -4.64 3.61 -8.32
CA PRO A 433 -3.97 3.18 -9.54
C PRO A 433 -4.90 2.95 -10.74
N ASP A 434 -6.15 3.42 -10.74
CA ASP A 434 -7.07 3.33 -11.89
C ASP A 434 -6.99 1.94 -12.56
N LEU A 435 -7.33 0.91 -11.78
CA LEU A 435 -7.12 -0.49 -12.13
C LEU A 435 -8.02 -0.93 -13.28
N ASP A 436 -9.19 -0.32 -13.43
CA ASP A 436 -10.13 -0.60 -14.51
C ASP A 436 -10.01 0.35 -15.72
N GLY A 437 -9.28 1.45 -15.57
CA GLY A 437 -8.91 2.37 -16.65
C GLY A 437 -10.00 3.36 -17.02
N ASP A 438 -10.92 3.65 -16.11
CA ASP A 438 -12.02 4.61 -16.33
C ASP A 438 -11.64 6.06 -15.96
N GLY A 439 -10.54 6.24 -15.23
CA GLY A 439 -9.99 7.53 -14.82
C GLY A 439 -10.53 8.09 -13.51
N ASP A 440 -11.42 7.40 -12.79
CA ASP A 440 -11.84 7.76 -11.43
C ASP A 440 -10.91 7.09 -10.40
N THR A 441 -9.90 7.82 -9.92
CA THR A 441 -8.98 7.27 -8.90
C THR A 441 -9.50 7.38 -7.46
N THR A 442 -10.71 7.90 -7.28
CA THR A 442 -11.28 8.20 -5.96
C THR A 442 -12.36 7.21 -5.54
N GLU A 443 -12.88 6.44 -6.49
CA GLU A 443 -13.81 5.36 -6.22
C GLU A 443 -13.15 4.20 -5.46
N PRO A 444 -13.91 3.30 -4.82
CA PRO A 444 -13.37 2.11 -4.17
C PRO A 444 -12.66 1.17 -5.16
N LEU A 445 -11.63 0.45 -4.69
CA LEU A 445 -10.92 -0.57 -5.47
C LEU A 445 -11.89 -1.49 -6.23
N PRO A 446 -11.82 -1.57 -7.58
CA PRO A 446 -12.83 -2.24 -8.37
C PRO A 446 -12.70 -3.77 -8.33
N PHE A 447 -11.51 -4.29 -8.02
CA PHE A 447 -11.21 -5.71 -8.13
C PHE A 447 -10.75 -6.38 -6.83
N ASP A 448 -11.07 -7.66 -6.72
CA ASP A 448 -10.52 -8.57 -5.72
C ASP A 448 -9.15 -9.13 -6.12
N LEU A 449 -8.54 -9.96 -5.27
CA LEU A 449 -7.21 -10.52 -5.59
C LEU A 449 -7.22 -11.46 -6.82
N LEU A 450 -8.37 -11.99 -7.22
CA LEU A 450 -8.56 -12.80 -8.44
C LEU A 450 -8.97 -11.96 -9.66
N GLY A 451 -8.95 -10.63 -9.55
CA GLY A 451 -9.36 -9.75 -10.64
C GLY A 451 -10.86 -9.84 -10.95
N GLY A 452 -11.65 -10.46 -10.07
CA GLY A 452 -13.12 -10.36 -10.08
C GLY A 452 -13.56 -9.02 -9.48
N LEU A 453 -14.84 -8.67 -9.62
CA LEU A 453 -15.37 -7.44 -9.02
C LEU A 453 -15.26 -7.52 -7.50
N ARG A 454 -14.83 -6.42 -6.86
CA ARG A 454 -14.81 -6.27 -5.40
C ARG A 454 -16.20 -6.09 -4.79
N PHE A 455 -17.14 -5.57 -5.56
CA PHE A 455 -18.51 -5.36 -5.13
C PHE A 455 -19.41 -6.32 -5.90
N PHE A 456 -19.64 -7.50 -5.32
CA PHE A 456 -20.42 -8.56 -5.96
C PHE A 456 -21.40 -9.20 -4.96
N ASP A 457 -22.69 -9.05 -5.22
CA ASP A 457 -23.77 -9.58 -4.36
C ASP A 457 -23.96 -11.09 -4.55
N ASP A 458 -23.94 -11.88 -3.48
CA ASP A 458 -24.47 -13.24 -3.48
C ASP A 458 -25.95 -13.23 -3.05
N PRO A 459 -26.91 -13.41 -3.97
CA PRO A 459 -28.34 -13.35 -3.65
C PRO A 459 -28.81 -14.48 -2.71
N PHE A 460 -27.94 -15.46 -2.40
CA PHE A 460 -28.21 -16.54 -1.45
C PHE A 460 -27.60 -16.31 -0.07
N ALA A 461 -26.70 -15.33 0.08
CA ALA A 461 -26.23 -14.86 1.37
C ALA A 461 -27.19 -13.80 1.94
N ILE A 462 -27.07 -13.54 3.24
CA ILE A 462 -27.79 -12.43 3.87
C ILE A 462 -26.76 -11.33 4.04
N ASP A 463 -27.06 -10.14 3.51
CA ASP A 463 -26.26 -8.94 3.74
C ASP A 463 -26.18 -8.64 5.23
N THR A 464 -25.04 -8.94 5.83
CA THR A 464 -24.74 -8.67 7.23
C THR A 464 -23.73 -7.53 7.40
N GLY A 465 -23.12 -7.12 6.29
CA GLY A 465 -22.16 -6.03 6.25
C GLY A 465 -22.77 -4.64 6.32
N LEU A 466 -21.91 -3.63 6.18
CA LEU A 466 -22.23 -2.22 6.29
C LEU A 466 -22.03 -1.52 4.94
N GLY A 467 -23.08 -0.90 4.43
CA GLY A 467 -23.04 -0.18 3.16
C GLY A 467 -24.36 -0.24 2.42
N THR A 468 -24.36 0.23 1.18
CA THR A 468 -25.45 -0.04 0.23
C THR A 468 -25.04 -1.24 -0.61
N PRO A 469 -25.87 -2.29 -0.73
CA PRO A 469 -25.57 -3.45 -1.57
C PRO A 469 -25.26 -3.05 -3.02
N PRO A 470 -24.38 -3.78 -3.74
CA PRO A 470 -23.63 -4.98 -3.31
C PRO A 470 -22.69 -4.71 -2.11
N ILE A 471 -22.68 -5.62 -1.14
CA ILE A 471 -21.80 -5.56 0.03
C ILE A 471 -20.53 -6.35 -0.29
N VAL A 472 -19.38 -5.87 0.16
CA VAL A 472 -18.12 -6.61 -0.03
C VAL A 472 -18.01 -7.78 0.95
N ASP A 473 -17.34 -8.84 0.53
CA ASP A 473 -16.93 -9.94 1.40
C ASP A 473 -15.79 -9.51 2.34
N MET A 474 -15.66 -10.23 3.45
CA MET A 474 -14.44 -10.15 4.24
C MET A 474 -13.31 -10.92 3.55
N GLY A 475 -12.13 -10.34 3.48
CA GLY A 475 -10.91 -10.98 2.98
C GLY A 475 -10.46 -10.48 1.61
N ALA A 476 -9.45 -11.16 1.06
CA ALA A 476 -8.84 -10.77 -0.20
C ALA A 476 -9.68 -11.13 -1.44
N TYR A 477 -10.67 -12.00 -1.29
CA TYR A 477 -11.47 -12.53 -2.40
C TYR A 477 -12.93 -12.21 -2.21
N GLU A 478 -13.63 -11.95 -3.31
CA GLU A 478 -15.09 -11.92 -3.36
C GLU A 478 -15.62 -13.29 -3.79
N HIS A 479 -16.70 -13.72 -3.16
CA HIS A 479 -17.42 -14.92 -3.52
C HIS A 479 -18.28 -14.66 -4.75
N VAL A 480 -18.07 -15.48 -5.77
CA VAL A 480 -18.97 -15.53 -6.91
C VAL A 480 -19.73 -16.86 -6.85
N PRO A 481 -21.04 -16.85 -6.52
CA PRO A 481 -21.84 -18.06 -6.48
C PRO A 481 -21.85 -18.71 -7.86
N MET A 482 -21.39 -19.95 -7.92
CA MET A 482 -21.44 -20.73 -9.16
C MET A 482 -22.89 -20.94 -9.57
N PRO A 483 -23.30 -20.65 -10.84
CA PRO A 483 -24.61 -21.04 -11.30
C PRO A 483 -24.73 -22.56 -11.24
N ALA A 484 -25.80 -23.07 -10.63
CA ALA A 484 -26.09 -24.49 -10.50
C ALA A 484 -26.27 -25.16 -11.87
N VAL A 485 -25.18 -25.56 -12.53
CA VAL A 485 -25.21 -26.34 -13.77
C VAL A 485 -24.65 -27.74 -13.50
N LEU A 486 -25.57 -28.65 -13.17
CA LEU A 486 -25.51 -30.10 -13.40
C LEU A 486 -24.15 -30.80 -13.14
N GLU A 487 -23.84 -31.08 -11.87
CA GLU A 487 -22.82 -32.07 -11.49
C GLU A 487 -23.10 -33.51 -12.00
N SER A 488 -24.21 -33.75 -12.70
CA SER A 488 -24.62 -35.10 -13.10
C SER A 488 -24.04 -35.62 -14.43
N SER A 489 -22.98 -35.01 -15.00
CA SER A 489 -22.47 -35.51 -16.31
C SER A 489 -20.95 -35.47 -16.58
N LEU A 490 -20.07 -35.37 -15.58
CA LEU A 490 -18.64 -35.56 -15.83
C LEU A 490 -18.20 -37.02 -15.55
N PRO A 491 -17.58 -37.74 -16.51
CA PRO A 491 -17.06 -39.08 -16.26
C PRO A 491 -15.83 -39.02 -15.34
N ALA A 492 -15.72 -40.00 -14.46
CA ALA A 492 -14.58 -40.22 -13.58
C ALA A 492 -13.30 -40.59 -14.36
N SER A 493 -12.65 -39.60 -14.96
CA SER A 493 -11.23 -39.70 -15.32
C SER A 493 -10.60 -38.31 -15.23
N GLY A 494 -9.77 -38.13 -14.20
CA GLY A 494 -9.16 -36.87 -13.84
C GLY A 494 -8.40 -36.20 -14.98
N LYS A 495 -8.71 -34.92 -15.16
CA LYS A 495 -7.82 -33.81 -15.51
C LYS A 495 -8.63 -32.54 -15.27
N SER A 496 -8.34 -31.85 -14.18
CA SER A 496 -8.82 -30.49 -13.94
C SER A 496 -8.31 -29.60 -15.08
N LEU A 497 -9.22 -29.14 -15.92
CA LEU A 497 -8.99 -28.16 -16.97
C LEU A 497 -9.84 -26.94 -16.62
N TRP A 498 -9.31 -26.02 -15.80
CA TRP A 498 -9.88 -24.68 -15.72
C TRP A 498 -8.72 -23.67 -15.76
N ARG A 499 -8.46 -23.20 -16.98
CA ARG A 499 -7.60 -22.07 -17.31
C ARG A 499 -8.51 -21.07 -18.05
N ASN A 500 -8.50 -19.81 -17.60
CA ASN A 500 -9.12 -18.62 -18.18
C ASN A 500 -10.60 -18.36 -17.83
N GLN A 501 -10.83 -17.48 -16.85
CA GLN A 501 -12.05 -16.66 -16.76
C GLN A 501 -11.69 -15.18 -17.00
N ARG A 502 -11.47 -14.82 -18.26
CA ARG A 502 -11.78 -13.48 -18.78
C ARG A 502 -12.78 -13.68 -19.92
N ASN A 503 -14.06 -13.81 -19.59
CA ASN A 503 -15.14 -13.53 -20.53
C ASN A 503 -15.96 -12.40 -19.95
N ILE A 504 -15.44 -11.19 -20.13
CA ILE A 504 -16.22 -9.96 -20.07
C ILE A 504 -17.38 -10.16 -21.05
N ILE A 505 -18.61 -10.16 -20.53
CA ILE A 505 -19.82 -10.13 -21.35
C ILE A 505 -19.84 -8.76 -22.04
N ARG A 506 -19.29 -8.66 -23.25
CA ARG A 506 -19.60 -7.56 -24.16
C ARG A 506 -21.04 -7.72 -24.61
N LEU A 507 -21.96 -7.05 -23.92
CA LEU A 507 -23.30 -6.77 -24.46
C LEU A 507 -23.13 -5.85 -25.67
N THR A 508 -23.10 -6.46 -26.86
CA THR A 508 -23.31 -5.72 -28.11
C THR A 508 -24.82 -5.58 -28.30
N PHE A 509 -25.32 -4.35 -28.17
CA PHE A 509 -26.67 -4.01 -28.60
C PHE A 509 -26.62 -3.77 -30.12
N ASP A 510 -27.12 -4.73 -30.89
CA ASP A 510 -27.49 -4.48 -32.28
C ASP A 510 -28.79 -3.67 -32.31
N TRP A 511 -28.75 -2.47 -32.90
CA TRP A 511 -29.93 -1.71 -33.33
C TRP A 511 -30.20 -1.94 -34.81
#